data_AF-A0A1F3KJQ1-F1
#
_entry.id   AF-A0A1F3KJQ1-F1
#
_cell.length_a   1.000
_cell.length_b   1.000
_cell.length_c   1.000
_cell.angle_alpha   90.00
_cell.angle_beta   90.00
_cell.angle_gamma   90.00
#
_symmetry.space_group_name_H-M   'P 1'
#
loop_
_entity.id
_entity.type
_entity.pdbx_description
1 polymer ?
#
loop_
_entity_poly.entity_id
_entity_poly.type
_entity_poly.pdbx_seq_one_letter_code
_entity_poly.pdbx_strand_id
1 'polypeptide(L)'
;MIRTLIYFVLISLFTGSCAIYETASEPMKFRIEFLSSNLSDYKIYQQNESGNFVLVKPLDVGVYDMSIPMMSGGYSKILFLKYKNHDPNEYKVIQIKRDGEVYRELSNREIRQLKSEKNVYKLKLD
;
A
#
# COMPACT_ATOMS: atom_id res chain seq x y z
N MET A 1 -34.51 -12.42 -38.49
CA MET A 1 -34.87 -12.14 -37.08
C MET A 1 -33.98 -12.87 -36.07
N ILE A 2 -33.77 -14.19 -36.17
CA ILE A 2 -32.94 -14.95 -35.20
C ILE A 2 -31.49 -14.44 -35.10
N ARG A 3 -30.82 -14.17 -36.23
CA ARG A 3 -29.45 -13.61 -36.23
C ARG A 3 -29.36 -12.25 -35.52
N THR A 4 -30.33 -11.38 -35.75
CA THR A 4 -30.40 -10.05 -35.11
C THR A 4 -30.58 -10.14 -33.60
N LEU A 5 -31.38 -11.12 -33.14
CA LEU A 5 -31.59 -11.40 -31.72
C LEU A 5 -30.30 -11.86 -31.04
N ILE A 6 -29.50 -12.72 -31.71
CA ILE A 6 -28.23 -13.23 -31.18
C ILE A 6 -27.21 -12.10 -30.98
N TYR A 7 -27.09 -11.18 -31.95
CA TYR A 7 -26.20 -10.02 -31.80
C TYR A 7 -26.65 -9.12 -30.65
N PHE A 8 -27.95 -8.90 -30.48
CA PHE A 8 -28.48 -8.09 -29.38
C PHE A 8 -28.21 -8.73 -28.02
N VAL A 9 -28.39 -10.05 -27.90
CA VAL A 9 -28.06 -10.81 -26.69
C VAL A 9 -26.56 -10.74 -26.38
N LEU A 10 -25.69 -10.96 -27.37
CA LEU A 10 -24.24 -10.88 -27.18
C LEU A 10 -23.76 -9.48 -26.76
N ILE A 11 -24.33 -8.42 -27.35
CA ILE A 11 -24.00 -7.04 -26.98
C ILE A 11 -24.47 -6.74 -25.56
N SER A 12 -25.69 -7.17 -25.18
CA SER A 12 -26.22 -6.98 -23.83
C SER A 12 -25.40 -7.69 -22.75
N LEU A 13 -24.89 -8.90 -23.04
CA LEU A 13 -23.99 -9.65 -22.16
C LEU A 13 -22.64 -8.93 -21.98
N PHE A 14 -22.14 -8.26 -23.01
CA PHE A 14 -20.92 -7.46 -22.92
C PHE A 14 -21.13 -6.19 -22.08
N THR A 15 -22.21 -5.43 -22.33
CA THR A 15 -22.46 -4.15 -21.64
C THR A 15 -22.89 -4.33 -20.18
N GLY A 16 -23.57 -5.42 -19.83
CA GLY A 16 -23.99 -5.73 -18.46
C GLY A 16 -22.89 -6.29 -17.56
N SER A 17 -21.70 -6.59 -18.10
CA SER A 17 -20.63 -7.25 -17.35
C SER A 17 -19.65 -6.30 -16.66
N CYS A 18 -19.91 -4.98 -16.71
CA CYS A 18 -19.11 -3.96 -16.06
C CYS A 18 -19.47 -3.87 -14.57
N ALA A 19 -18.53 -4.21 -13.70
CA ALA A 19 -18.69 -4.07 -12.25
C ALA A 19 -17.52 -3.30 -11.65
N ILE A 20 -17.81 -2.44 -10.67
CA ILE A 20 -16.82 -1.72 -9.87
C ILE A 20 -16.76 -2.43 -8.52
N TYR A 21 -15.56 -2.79 -8.10
CA TYR A 21 -15.29 -3.40 -6.81
C TYR A 21 -14.44 -2.44 -5.98
N GLU A 22 -14.90 -2.16 -4.77
CA GLU A 22 -14.14 -1.41 -3.78
C GLU A 22 -13.30 -2.38 -2.94
N THR A 23 -12.08 -1.97 -2.61
CA THR A 23 -11.18 -2.70 -1.71
C THR A 23 -10.67 -1.74 -0.64
N ALA A 24 -10.24 -2.27 0.50
CA ALA A 24 -9.64 -1.47 1.56
C ALA A 24 -8.52 -2.26 2.24
N SER A 25 -7.46 -1.57 2.66
CA SER A 25 -6.45 -2.13 3.56
C SER A 25 -6.91 -1.97 5.01
N GLU A 26 -6.64 -2.95 5.87
CA GLU A 26 -6.93 -2.77 7.29
C GLU A 26 -5.96 -1.73 7.90
N PRO A 27 -6.43 -0.90 8.84
CA PRO A 27 -5.58 0.04 9.55
C PRO A 27 -4.55 -0.74 10.39
N MET A 28 -3.36 -0.17 10.56
CA MET A 28 -2.27 -0.82 11.30
C MET A 28 -1.50 0.17 12.16
N LYS A 29 -1.19 -0.27 13.38
CA LYS A 29 -0.34 0.44 14.34
C LYS A 29 0.79 -0.46 14.75
N PHE A 30 2.01 0.07 14.70
CA PHE A 30 3.21 -0.72 14.92
C PHE A 30 4.40 0.16 15.22
N ARG A 31 5.46 -0.48 15.72
CA ARG A 31 6.74 0.14 15.98
C ARG A 31 7.77 -0.36 14.96
N ILE A 32 8.58 0.55 14.43
CA ILE A 32 9.78 0.21 13.66
C ILE A 32 11.00 0.49 14.53
N GLU A 33 11.92 -0.47 14.56
CA GLU A 33 13.25 -0.32 15.16
C GLU A 33 14.30 -0.55 14.10
N PHE A 34 15.17 0.43 13.89
CA PHE A 34 16.31 0.32 12.99
C PHE A 34 17.44 -0.45 13.67
N LEU A 35 17.98 -1.43 12.95
CA LEU A 35 19.18 -2.17 13.33
C LEU A 35 20.30 -1.74 12.38
N SER A 36 21.03 -0.70 12.78
CA SER A 36 22.18 -0.16 12.06
C SER A 36 23.19 0.42 13.05
N SER A 37 24.45 0.45 12.62
CA SER A 37 25.53 1.11 13.34
C SER A 37 25.42 2.64 13.33
N ASN A 38 24.78 3.22 12.30
CA ASN A 38 24.68 4.66 12.07
C ASN A 38 23.23 5.13 11.99
N LEU A 39 22.51 5.05 13.11
CA LEU A 39 21.07 5.35 13.17
C LEU A 39 20.73 6.81 12.81
N SER A 40 21.66 7.75 13.00
CA SER A 40 21.50 9.18 12.69
C SER A 40 21.31 9.48 11.20
N ASP A 41 21.83 8.60 10.35
CA ASP A 41 21.89 8.85 8.90
C ASP A 41 20.53 8.57 8.24
N TYR A 42 19.69 7.78 8.92
CA TYR A 42 18.43 7.31 8.40
C TYR A 42 17.25 8.10 8.98
N LYS A 43 16.39 8.59 8.08
CA LYS A 43 15.15 9.30 8.42
C LYS A 43 13.97 8.56 7.82
N ILE A 44 12.93 8.35 8.61
CA ILE A 44 11.69 7.72 8.14
C ILE A 44 10.64 8.79 7.80
N TYR A 45 9.95 8.58 6.69
CA TYR A 45 8.87 9.42 6.21
C TYR A 45 7.64 8.55 6.00
N GLN A 46 6.47 9.06 6.37
CA GLN A 46 5.18 8.39 6.17
C GLN A 46 4.33 9.19 5.19
N GLN A 47 3.64 8.49 4.30
CA GLN A 47 2.63 9.09 3.44
C GLN A 47 1.43 9.55 4.28
N ASN A 48 0.99 10.80 4.05
CA ASN A 48 -0.23 11.35 4.63
C ASN A 48 -1.44 11.15 3.70
N GLU A 49 -2.63 11.57 4.14
CA GLU A 49 -3.88 11.47 3.36
C GLU A 49 -3.84 12.23 2.04
N SER A 50 -3.00 13.26 1.93
CA SER A 50 -2.78 14.02 0.69
C SER A 50 -1.80 13.33 -0.28
N GLY A 51 -1.27 12.16 0.09
CA GLY A 51 -0.29 11.42 -0.71
C GLY A 51 1.16 11.91 -0.56
N ASN A 52 1.42 12.92 0.28
CA ASN A 52 2.74 13.48 0.50
C ASN A 52 3.48 12.73 1.61
N PHE A 53 4.80 12.59 1.47
CA PHE A 53 5.66 11.99 2.49
C PHE A 53 6.11 13.02 3.52
N VAL A 54 5.75 12.80 4.78
CA VAL A 54 6.07 13.68 5.91
C VAL A 54 7.07 12.98 6.83
N LEU A 55 8.08 13.71 7.30
CA LEU A 55 9.08 13.20 8.24
C LEU A 55 8.40 12.78 9.56
N VAL A 56 8.64 11.55 9.99
CA VAL A 56 8.18 11.07 11.30
C VAL A 56 9.26 11.32 12.34
N LYS A 57 8.87 11.88 13.48
CA LYS A 57 9.78 12.09 14.60
C LYS A 57 10.03 10.76 15.32
N PRO A 58 11.30 10.40 15.58
CA PRO A 58 11.60 9.23 16.40
C PRO A 58 11.07 9.40 17.82
N LEU A 59 10.61 8.31 18.43
CA LEU A 59 10.30 8.25 19.86
C LEU A 59 11.59 8.15 20.68
N ASP A 60 12.53 7.36 20.19
CA ASP A 60 13.88 7.16 20.73
C ASP A 60 14.84 6.90 19.56
N VAL A 61 16.16 6.82 19.81
CA VAL A 61 17.18 6.65 18.78
C VAL A 61 16.89 5.41 17.92
N GLY A 62 16.53 5.63 16.66
CA GLY A 62 16.20 4.55 15.71
C GLY A 62 14.84 3.88 15.93
N VAL A 63 13.99 4.41 16.83
CA VAL A 63 12.68 3.84 17.19
C VAL A 63 11.56 4.77 16.77
N TYR A 64 10.58 4.24 16.05
CA TYR A 64 9.47 5.00 15.48
C TYR A 64 8.13 4.32 15.73
N ASP A 65 7.17 5.04 16.28
CA ASP A 65 5.78 4.59 16.35
C ASP A 65 5.02 5.07 15.11
N MET A 66 4.41 4.12 14.41
CA MET A 66 3.77 4.33 13.12
C MET A 66 2.30 3.93 13.19
N SER A 67 1.46 4.70 12.51
CA SER A 67 0.03 4.42 12.39
C SER A 67 -0.39 4.68 10.96
N ILE A 68 -0.75 3.63 10.24
CA ILE A 68 -1.25 3.72 8.87
C ILE A 68 -2.77 3.54 8.93
N PRO A 69 -3.55 4.54 8.48
CA PRO A 69 -5.00 4.43 8.45
C PRO A 69 -5.46 3.41 7.40
N MET A 70 -6.75 3.09 7.41
CA MET A 70 -7.37 2.33 6.33
C MET A 70 -7.21 3.10 5.02
N MET A 71 -6.72 2.43 3.97
CA MET A 71 -6.61 3.00 2.64
C MET A 71 -7.60 2.34 1.71
N SER A 72 -8.35 3.14 0.96
CA SER A 72 -9.29 2.65 -0.04
C SER A 72 -8.58 2.37 -1.36
N GLY A 73 -9.12 1.42 -2.09
CA GLY A 73 -8.75 1.12 -3.46
C GLY A 73 -9.91 0.45 -4.19
N GLY A 74 -9.61 -0.25 -5.26
CA GLY A 74 -10.64 -0.95 -6.02
C GLY A 74 -10.16 -1.39 -7.39
N TYR A 75 -11.04 -2.06 -8.12
CA TYR A 75 -10.80 -2.40 -9.52
C TYR A 75 -12.11 -2.43 -10.29
N SER A 76 -12.02 -2.21 -11.59
CA SER A 76 -13.12 -2.45 -12.52
C SER A 76 -12.97 -3.83 -13.15
N LYS A 77 -14.09 -4.50 -13.41
CA LYS A 77 -14.12 -5.81 -14.05
C LYS A 77 -15.08 -5.78 -15.23
N ILE A 78 -14.66 -6.35 -16.36
CA ILE A 78 -15.51 -6.67 -17.52
C ILE A 78 -15.34 -8.15 -17.80
N LEU A 79 -16.43 -8.90 -17.83
CA LEU A 79 -16.46 -10.37 -17.96
C LEU A 79 -15.56 -11.06 -16.90
N PHE A 80 -14.29 -11.28 -17.24
CA PHE A 80 -13.27 -11.91 -16.39
C PHE A 80 -11.98 -11.08 -16.26
N LEU A 81 -11.87 -9.96 -16.97
CA LEU A 81 -10.69 -9.11 -16.98
C LEU A 81 -10.83 -8.00 -15.94
N LYS A 82 -9.86 -7.92 -15.02
CA LYS A 82 -9.71 -6.81 -14.08
C LYS A 82 -8.86 -5.72 -14.71
N TYR A 83 -9.28 -4.46 -14.58
CA TYR A 83 -8.56 -3.28 -15.07
C TYR A 83 -8.77 -2.10 -14.12
N LYS A 84 -7.95 -1.05 -14.25
CA LYS A 84 -7.87 0.05 -13.26
C LYS A 84 -7.72 -0.47 -11.82
N ASN A 85 -6.81 -1.43 -11.64
CA ASN A 85 -6.58 -2.04 -10.34
C ASN A 85 -5.76 -1.09 -9.46
N HIS A 86 -6.34 -0.75 -8.32
CA HIS A 86 -5.75 0.06 -7.26
C HIS A 86 -5.77 -0.77 -5.98
N ASP A 87 -4.70 -1.52 -5.71
CA ASP A 87 -4.59 -2.33 -4.50
C ASP A 87 -4.00 -1.48 -3.36
N PRO A 88 -4.77 -1.20 -2.29
CA PRO A 88 -4.30 -0.40 -1.18
C PRO A 88 -3.15 -1.06 -0.40
N ASN A 89 -2.93 -2.36 -0.56
CA ASN A 89 -1.80 -3.06 0.07
C ASN A 89 -0.47 -2.85 -0.67
N GLU A 90 -0.51 -2.41 -1.93
CA GLU A 90 0.69 -2.22 -2.76
C GLU A 90 1.22 -0.78 -2.69
N TYR A 91 0.44 0.16 -2.16
CA TYR A 91 0.89 1.54 -1.97
C TYR A 91 2.10 1.63 -1.05
N LYS A 92 3.13 2.32 -1.52
CA LYS A 92 4.33 2.67 -0.75
C LYS A 92 3.97 3.78 0.21
N VAL A 93 3.90 3.43 1.48
CA VAL A 93 3.37 4.28 2.56
C VAL A 93 4.47 4.76 3.51
N ILE A 94 5.64 4.11 3.46
CA ILE A 94 6.81 4.48 4.24
C ILE A 94 8.02 4.61 3.31
N GLN A 95 8.78 5.69 3.49
CA GLN A 95 10.08 5.91 2.87
C GLN A 95 11.14 6.05 3.95
N ILE A 96 12.24 5.31 3.80
CA ILE A 96 13.45 5.48 4.59
C ILE A 96 14.44 6.18 3.69
N LYS A 97 14.92 7.35 4.13
CA LYS A 97 15.91 8.12 3.40
C LYS A 97 17.24 8.15 4.13
N ARG A 98 18.32 8.13 3.36
CA ARG A 98 19.70 8.34 3.83
C ARG A 98 20.29 9.48 3.03
N ASP A 99 20.84 10.48 3.69
CA ASP A 99 21.46 11.66 3.04
C ASP A 99 20.57 12.37 1.99
N GLY A 100 19.24 12.28 2.17
CA GLY A 100 18.25 12.87 1.26
C GLY A 100 17.75 11.95 0.15
N GLU A 101 18.44 10.84 -0.12
CA GLU A 101 18.05 9.84 -1.12
C GLU A 101 17.14 8.76 -0.52
N VAL A 102 16.25 8.19 -1.34
CA VAL A 102 15.38 7.08 -0.92
C VAL A 102 16.22 5.81 -0.84
N TYR A 103 16.49 5.38 0.39
CA TYR A 103 17.19 4.12 0.66
C TYR A 103 16.25 2.92 0.51
N ARG A 104 15.02 3.04 1.02
CA ARG A 104 14.03 1.96 0.96
C ARG A 104 12.61 2.50 1.02
N GLU A 105 11.72 1.88 0.27
CA GLU A 105 10.28 2.10 0.38
C GLU A 105 9.60 0.84 0.88
N LEU A 106 8.56 1.00 1.70
CA LEU A 106 7.77 -0.09 2.23
C LEU A 106 6.29 0.12 1.92
N SER A 107 5.66 -0.89 1.34
CA SER A 107 4.22 -0.97 1.19
C SER A 107 3.55 -1.61 2.39
N ASN A 108 2.24 -1.41 2.51
CA ASN A 108 1.41 -2.11 3.51
C ASN A 108 1.65 -3.63 3.50
N ARG A 109 1.70 -4.24 2.31
CA ARG A 109 2.01 -5.67 2.15
C ARG A 109 3.39 -6.02 2.68
N GLU A 110 4.41 -5.26 2.32
CA GLU A 110 5.79 -5.51 2.74
C GLU A 110 5.94 -5.37 4.26
N ILE A 111 5.30 -4.39 4.88
CA ILE A 111 5.35 -4.19 6.33
C ILE A 111 4.72 -5.38 7.06
N ARG A 112 3.57 -5.88 6.58
CA ARG A 112 2.92 -7.08 7.18
C ARG A 112 3.79 -8.34 7.07
N GLN A 113 4.65 -8.42 6.05
CA GLN A 113 5.55 -9.55 5.83
C GLN A 113 6.86 -9.46 6.63
N LEU A 114 7.19 -8.29 7.18
CA LEU A 114 8.34 -8.16 8.07
C LEU A 114 8.12 -9.02 9.32
N LYS A 115 9.19 -9.66 9.80
CA LYS A 115 9.13 -10.39 11.07
C LYS A 115 8.87 -9.39 12.20
N SER A 116 7.83 -9.65 12.99
CA SER A 116 7.48 -8.83 14.14
C SER A 116 7.47 -9.63 15.44
N GLU A 117 7.94 -9.01 16.52
CA GLU A 117 7.70 -9.46 17.88
C GLU A 117 6.80 -8.42 18.56
N LYS A 118 5.57 -8.79 18.94
CA LYS A 118 4.61 -7.86 19.60
C LYS A 118 4.38 -6.53 18.84
N ASN A 119 4.18 -6.58 17.52
CA ASN A 119 4.04 -5.40 16.64
C ASN A 119 5.27 -4.49 16.56
N VAL A 120 6.44 -5.00 16.95
CA VAL A 120 7.73 -4.34 16.74
C VAL A 120 8.42 -4.99 15.55
N TYR A 121 8.69 -4.19 14.53
CA TYR A 121 9.35 -4.60 13.29
C TYR A 121 10.79 -4.12 13.29
N LYS A 122 11.72 -5.07 13.24
CA LYS A 122 13.16 -4.80 13.23
C LYS A 122 13.65 -4.72 11.78
N LEU A 123 14.17 -3.56 11.38
CA LEU A 123 14.67 -3.29 10.03
C LEU A 123 16.20 -3.18 10.05
N LYS A 124 16.88 -4.16 9.45
CA LYS A 124 18.31 -4.08 9.21
C LYS A 124 18.59 -3.16 8.02
N LEU A 125 19.44 -2.15 8.21
CA LEU A 125 19.79 -1.16 7.18
C LEU A 125 21.25 -1.29 6.69
N ASP A 126 22.03 -2.19 7.30
CA ASP A 126 23.42 -2.51 6.97
C ASP A 126 23.62 -4.02 6.72
#